data_AF-A0A8T3LX47-F1
#
_entry.id   AF-A0A8T3LX47-F1
#
_cell.length_a   1.000
_cell.length_b   1.000
_cell.length_c   1.000
_cell.angle_alpha   90.00
_cell.angle_beta   90.00
_cell.angle_gamma   90.00
#
_symmetry.space_group_name_H-M   'P 1'
#
loop_
_entity.id
_entity.type
_entity.pdbx_description
1 polymer ?
#
loop_
_entity_poly.entity_id
_entity_poly.type
_entity_poly.pdbx_seq_one_letter_code
_entity_poly.pdbx_strand_id
1 'polypeptide(L)'
;MDVVVVSLGTDEPVSGAEIMVDEASTFADASGSAIVNAMRGSTIFVAAEGHDPADATVPDEGQVRIELRPNVVSGTVTGSDGEPIAAVRVFMDGSELMTETGDDGAYELAGLPADGTLIYKMPGYRLTELMVGDEMTKDVTMEPFVARALYAPSAIFEAPGRLEKMLDLIERTEANAMVIDVKETDGRLY
;
A
#
# COMPACT_ATOMS: atom_id res chain seq x y z
N MET A 1 -33.14 13.69 -13.18
CA MET A 1 -33.05 12.95 -11.91
C MET A 1 -31.82 13.41 -11.17
N ASP A 2 -31.82 13.31 -9.85
CA ASP A 2 -30.67 13.70 -9.04
C ASP A 2 -29.73 12.49 -8.88
N VAL A 3 -28.46 12.72 -9.17
CA VAL A 3 -27.37 11.77 -8.93
C VAL A 3 -26.46 12.37 -7.87
N VAL A 4 -26.12 11.58 -6.86
CA VAL A 4 -25.19 11.94 -5.79
C VAL A 4 -24.04 10.95 -5.81
N VAL A 5 -22.82 11.46 -5.96
CA VAL A 5 -21.58 10.69 -5.99
C VAL A 5 -20.79 10.95 -4.72
N VAL A 6 -20.43 9.89 -4.01
CA VAL A 6 -19.68 9.95 -2.74
C VAL A 6 -18.52 8.96 -2.74
N SER A 7 -17.53 9.24 -1.90
CA SER A 7 -16.43 8.32 -1.63
C SER A 7 -16.88 7.20 -0.69
N LEU A 8 -16.60 5.96 -1.07
CA LEU A 8 -16.86 4.79 -0.25
C LEU A 8 -16.04 4.86 1.04
N GLY A 9 -16.69 4.63 2.19
CA GLY A 9 -16.06 4.60 3.51
C GLY A 9 -16.05 5.94 4.25
N THR A 10 -16.05 7.09 3.56
CA THR A 10 -16.10 8.42 4.19
C THR A 10 -17.41 9.17 3.96
N ASP A 11 -18.23 8.76 2.98
CA ASP A 11 -19.44 9.47 2.53
C ASP A 11 -19.18 10.92 2.06
N GLU A 12 -17.92 11.29 1.85
CA GLU A 12 -17.55 12.62 1.35
C GLU A 12 -17.96 12.80 -0.12
N PRO A 13 -18.45 13.99 -0.51
CA PRO A 13 -18.88 14.24 -1.88
C PRO A 13 -17.70 14.21 -2.86
N VAL A 14 -17.86 13.48 -3.98
CA VAL A 14 -16.84 13.46 -5.05
C VAL A 14 -17.15 14.53 -6.09
N SER A 15 -16.54 15.70 -5.91
CA SER A 15 -16.63 16.80 -6.87
C SER A 15 -15.93 16.46 -8.18
N GLY A 16 -16.50 16.88 -9.31
CA GLY A 16 -15.89 16.71 -10.63
C GLY A 16 -15.95 15.29 -11.17
N ALA A 17 -16.65 14.36 -10.51
CA ALA A 17 -16.93 13.04 -11.06
C ALA A 17 -17.67 13.17 -12.39
N GLU A 18 -17.15 12.55 -13.44
CA GLU A 18 -17.81 12.46 -14.74
C GLU A 18 -18.91 11.41 -14.67
N ILE A 19 -20.13 11.80 -15.03
CA ILE A 19 -21.31 10.96 -15.03
C ILE A 19 -21.77 10.82 -16.47
N MET A 20 -21.73 9.59 -16.98
CA MET A 20 -22.08 9.25 -18.35
C MET A 20 -23.33 8.37 -18.37
N VAL A 21 -24.29 8.73 -19.23
CA VAL A 21 -25.47 7.91 -19.52
C VAL A 21 -25.76 7.97 -21.01
N ASP A 22 -25.83 6.79 -21.65
CA ASP A 22 -25.93 6.68 -23.10
C ASP A 22 -24.82 7.50 -23.81
N GLU A 23 -25.17 8.52 -24.58
CA GLU A 23 -24.21 9.43 -25.26
C GLU A 23 -24.01 10.76 -24.52
N ALA A 24 -24.71 10.98 -23.40
CA ALA A 24 -24.64 12.22 -22.64
C ALA A 24 -23.63 12.11 -21.49
N SER A 25 -22.90 13.18 -21.22
CA SER A 25 -22.05 13.32 -20.04
C SER A 25 -22.31 14.62 -19.30
N THR A 26 -22.10 14.59 -17.99
CA THR A 26 -22.11 15.76 -17.09
C THR A 26 -21.12 15.54 -15.96
N PHE A 27 -20.91 16.57 -15.14
CA PHE A 27 -19.98 16.51 -14.01
C PHE A 27 -20.70 16.80 -12.70
N ALA A 28 -20.35 16.07 -11.65
CA ALA A 28 -20.77 16.37 -10.29
C ALA A 28 -20.22 17.74 -9.83
N ASP A 29 -21.06 18.51 -9.16
CA ASP A 29 -20.66 19.80 -8.56
C ASP A 29 -19.85 19.61 -7.26
N ALA A 30 -19.53 20.71 -6.57
CA ALA A 30 -18.76 20.69 -5.32
C ALA A 30 -19.45 19.92 -4.18
N SER A 31 -20.74 19.63 -4.29
CA SER A 31 -21.50 18.80 -3.35
C SER A 31 -21.62 17.34 -3.80
N GLY A 32 -20.89 16.95 -4.86
CA GLY A 32 -20.97 15.60 -5.44
C GLY A 32 -22.28 15.36 -6.19
N SER A 33 -23.04 16.40 -6.51
CA SER A 33 -24.39 16.27 -7.08
C SER A 33 -24.43 16.66 -8.56
N ALA A 34 -25.29 16.01 -9.33
CA ALA A 34 -25.59 16.40 -10.71
C ALA A 34 -27.05 16.08 -11.08
N ILE A 35 -27.59 16.84 -12.04
CA ILE A 35 -28.88 16.53 -12.66
C ILE A 35 -28.62 15.80 -13.98
N VAL A 36 -29.12 14.57 -14.06
CA VAL A 36 -28.98 13.72 -15.25
C VAL A 36 -30.34 13.48 -15.90
N ASN A 37 -30.40 13.56 -17.23
CA ASN A 37 -31.57 13.13 -17.99
C ASN A 37 -31.33 11.70 -18.50
N ALA A 38 -32.02 10.73 -17.91
CA ALA A 38 -31.84 9.32 -18.19
C ALA A 38 -33.19 8.59 -18.16
N MET A 39 -33.32 7.53 -18.96
CA MET A 39 -34.50 6.67 -18.92
C MET A 39 -34.40 5.70 -17.73
N ARG A 40 -35.56 5.23 -17.27
CA ARG A 40 -35.62 4.19 -16.23
C ARG A 40 -34.94 2.92 -16.73
N GLY A 41 -34.12 2.31 -15.88
CA GLY A 41 -33.32 1.14 -16.23
C GLY A 41 -32.10 1.42 -17.11
N SER A 42 -31.80 2.67 -17.48
CA SER A 42 -30.52 3.02 -18.08
C SER A 42 -29.37 2.77 -17.09
N THR A 43 -28.20 2.41 -17.62
CA THR A 43 -26.95 2.30 -16.85
C THR A 43 -26.24 3.64 -16.85
N ILE A 44 -25.86 4.10 -15.66
CA ILE A 44 -25.00 5.25 -15.44
C ILE A 44 -23.58 4.73 -15.20
N PHE A 45 -22.60 5.26 -15.92
CA PHE A 45 -21.19 5.05 -15.63
C PHE A 45 -20.62 6.31 -14.97
N VAL A 46 -19.84 6.14 -13.92
CA VAL A 46 -19.22 7.24 -13.19
C VAL A 46 -17.73 6.99 -13.05
N ALA A 47 -16.94 8.00 -13.36
CA ALA A 47 -15.49 7.99 -13.17
C ALA A 47 -15.05 9.27 -12.47
N ALA A 48 -14.06 9.15 -11.59
CA ALA A 48 -13.43 10.29 -10.93
C ALA A 48 -11.94 10.01 -10.77
N GLU A 49 -11.13 11.07 -10.77
CA GLU A 49 -9.71 10.96 -10.43
C GLU A 49 -9.55 10.41 -9.01
N GLY A 50 -8.55 9.54 -8.83
CA GLY A 50 -8.24 8.91 -7.55
C GLY A 50 -9.25 7.87 -7.05
N HIS A 51 -10.23 7.49 -7.87
CA HIS A 51 -11.22 6.48 -7.53
C HIS A 51 -11.36 5.42 -8.63
N ASP A 52 -11.84 4.23 -8.26
CA ASP A 52 -12.30 3.25 -9.22
C ASP A 52 -13.59 3.74 -9.89
N PRO A 53 -13.77 3.48 -11.21
CA PRO A 53 -15.04 3.74 -11.87
C PRO A 53 -16.11 2.77 -11.33
N ALA A 54 -17.34 3.25 -11.28
CA ALA A 54 -18.49 2.45 -10.88
C ALA A 54 -19.66 2.68 -11.84
N ASP A 55 -20.57 1.72 -11.86
CA ASP A 55 -21.84 1.86 -12.58
C ASP A 55 -23.03 1.68 -11.64
N ALA A 56 -24.16 2.28 -12.01
CA ALA A 56 -25.42 2.14 -11.30
C ALA A 56 -26.59 2.11 -12.29
N THR A 57 -27.65 1.37 -11.94
CA THR A 57 -28.89 1.35 -12.72
C THR A 57 -29.83 2.45 -12.23
N VAL A 58 -30.43 3.19 -13.16
CA VAL A 58 -31.47 4.17 -12.85
C VAL A 58 -32.70 3.48 -12.26
N PRO A 59 -33.14 3.85 -11.03
CA PRO A 59 -34.35 3.31 -10.42
C PRO A 59 -35.62 3.89 -11.05
N ASP A 60 -36.76 3.28 -10.73
CA ASP A 60 -38.06 3.79 -11.17
C ASP A 60 -38.40 5.15 -10.55
N GLU A 61 -38.05 5.36 -9.28
CA GLU A 61 -38.28 6.59 -8.53
C GLU A 61 -37.13 6.87 -7.55
N GLY A 62 -36.91 8.16 -7.27
CA GLY A 62 -35.88 8.61 -6.32
C GLY A 62 -34.58 9.07 -6.98
N GLN A 63 -33.61 9.37 -6.11
CA GLN A 63 -32.25 9.75 -6.50
C GLN A 63 -31.38 8.50 -6.72
N VAL A 64 -30.32 8.64 -7.53
CA VAL A 64 -29.26 7.63 -7.64
C VAL A 64 -28.11 8.05 -6.73
N ARG A 65 -27.72 7.18 -5.79
CA ARG A 65 -26.49 7.33 -5.02
C ARG A 65 -25.44 6.37 -5.57
N ILE A 66 -24.25 6.87 -5.87
CA ILE A 66 -23.14 6.09 -6.40
C ILE A 66 -21.95 6.29 -5.47
N GLU A 67 -21.38 5.19 -5.01
CA GLU A 67 -20.19 5.18 -4.15
C GLU A 67 -18.99 4.77 -5.00
N LEU A 68 -17.98 5.65 -5.05
CA LEU A 68 -16.72 5.37 -5.73
C LEU A 68 -15.67 4.97 -4.69
N ARG A 69 -14.96 3.88 -4.94
CA ARG A 69 -13.88 3.43 -4.03
C ARG A 69 -12.61 4.24 -4.32
N PRO A 70 -12.01 4.91 -3.33
CA PRO A 70 -10.69 5.50 -3.49
C PRO A 70 -9.64 4.44 -3.83
N ASN A 71 -8.71 4.77 -4.73
CA ASN A 71 -7.65 3.85 -5.16
C ASN A 71 -6.25 4.48 -5.13
N VAL A 72 -6.10 5.62 -4.45
CA VAL A 72 -4.84 6.32 -4.26
C VAL A 72 -4.52 6.35 -2.78
N VAL A 73 -3.39 5.75 -2.39
CA VAL A 73 -2.84 5.92 -1.05
C VAL A 73 -1.81 7.04 -1.06
N SER A 74 -1.77 7.81 0.01
CA SER A 74 -0.73 8.82 0.24
C SER A 74 -0.26 8.79 1.69
N GLY A 75 0.86 9.46 1.97
CA GLY A 75 1.35 9.62 3.33
C GLY A 75 2.79 10.07 3.35
N THR A 76 3.39 10.00 4.54
CA THR A 76 4.79 10.32 4.77
C THR A 76 5.52 9.14 5.39
N VAL A 77 6.79 8.97 5.03
CA VAL A 77 7.68 8.00 5.67
C VAL A 77 8.76 8.71 6.46
N THR A 78 8.88 8.34 7.73
CA THR A 78 9.79 8.94 8.71
C THR A 78 10.68 7.89 9.35
N GLY A 79 11.83 8.32 9.88
CA GLY A 79 12.69 7.52 10.75
C GLY A 79 12.22 7.55 12.20
N SER A 80 12.81 6.70 13.03
CA SER A 80 12.56 6.68 14.48
C SER A 80 12.95 7.99 15.21
N ASP A 81 13.75 8.83 14.56
CA ASP A 81 14.11 10.19 15.00
C ASP A 81 13.09 11.26 14.57
N GLY A 82 12.10 10.89 13.76
CA GLY A 82 11.09 11.79 13.21
C GLY A 82 11.55 12.52 11.95
N GLU A 83 12.76 12.25 11.43
CA GLU A 83 13.22 12.85 10.18
C GLU A 83 12.56 12.15 8.97
N PRO A 84 12.19 12.89 7.91
CA PRO A 84 11.64 12.29 6.70
C PRO A 84 12.69 11.42 6.00
N ILE A 85 12.22 10.33 5.40
CA ILE A 85 13.08 9.41 4.66
C ILE A 85 12.75 9.46 3.17
N ALA A 86 13.70 9.96 2.37
CA ALA A 86 13.60 10.01 0.92
C ALA A 86 14.01 8.70 0.25
N ALA A 87 13.45 8.41 -0.93
CA ALA A 87 13.73 7.22 -1.75
C ALA A 87 13.33 5.87 -1.10
N VAL A 88 12.36 5.88 -0.19
CA VAL A 88 11.70 4.65 0.29
C VAL A 88 10.86 4.12 -0.86
N ARG A 89 11.07 2.86 -1.25
CA ARG A 89 10.19 2.20 -2.21
C ARG A 89 8.91 1.80 -1.51
N VAL A 90 7.80 2.30 -2.02
CA VAL A 90 6.45 1.94 -1.58
C VAL A 90 5.79 1.20 -2.73
N PHE A 91 5.44 -0.06 -2.53
CA PHE A 91 4.88 -0.89 -3.58
C PHE A 91 3.86 -1.88 -3.04
N MET A 92 2.96 -2.33 -3.90
CA MET A 92 2.00 -3.38 -3.54
C MET A 92 2.62 -4.76 -3.75
N ASP A 93 2.49 -5.64 -2.76
CA ASP A 93 2.90 -7.04 -2.90
C ASP A 93 2.18 -7.73 -4.06
N GLY A 94 2.95 -8.51 -4.83
CA GLY A 94 2.43 -9.22 -6.01
C GLY A 94 2.00 -8.33 -7.20
N SER A 95 2.32 -7.04 -7.20
CA SER A 95 1.94 -6.08 -8.25
C SER A 95 3.15 -5.31 -8.79
N GLU A 96 2.98 -4.66 -9.95
CA GLU A 96 3.97 -3.73 -10.52
C GLU A 96 3.77 -2.28 -10.04
N LEU A 97 2.72 -2.01 -9.24
CA LEU A 97 2.44 -0.71 -8.65
C LEU A 97 3.51 -0.33 -7.64
N MET A 98 4.24 0.76 -7.92
CA MET A 98 5.32 1.25 -7.09
C MET A 98 5.50 2.77 -7.23
N THR A 99 5.91 3.40 -6.14
CA THR A 99 6.35 4.79 -6.06
C THR A 99 7.57 4.88 -5.13
N GLU A 100 8.24 6.03 -5.12
CA GLU A 100 9.33 6.33 -4.18
C GLU A 100 9.02 7.61 -3.42
N THR A 101 9.39 7.68 -2.14
CA THR A 101 9.20 8.90 -1.33
C THR A 101 10.09 10.03 -1.81
N GLY A 102 9.58 11.26 -1.77
CA GLY A 102 10.33 12.49 -2.04
C GLY A 102 11.27 12.90 -0.91
N ASP A 103 11.96 14.04 -1.09
CA ASP A 103 12.92 14.59 -0.10
C ASP A 103 12.27 14.95 1.25
N ASP A 104 10.97 15.21 1.25
CA ASP A 104 10.13 15.46 2.43
C ASP A 104 9.50 14.18 3.00
N GLY A 105 9.86 13.01 2.46
CA GLY A 105 9.33 11.71 2.86
C GLY A 105 7.92 11.44 2.35
N ALA A 106 7.30 12.36 1.60
CA ALA A 106 5.95 12.17 1.09
C ALA A 106 5.91 11.18 -0.08
N TYR A 107 4.81 10.44 -0.20
CA TYR A 107 4.54 9.56 -1.33
C TYR A 107 3.06 9.57 -1.71
N GLU A 108 2.80 9.17 -2.95
CA GLU A 108 1.48 8.88 -3.47
C GLU A 108 1.58 7.68 -4.42
N LEU A 109 0.66 6.71 -4.26
CA LEU A 109 0.57 5.52 -5.10
C LEU A 109 -0.88 5.30 -5.53
N ALA A 110 -1.12 5.43 -6.83
CA ALA A 110 -2.44 5.30 -7.44
C ALA A 110 -2.72 3.89 -7.99
N GLY A 111 -4.00 3.60 -8.23
CA GLY A 111 -4.45 2.37 -8.87
C GLY A 111 -4.44 1.14 -7.96
N LEU A 112 -4.44 1.32 -6.64
CA LEU A 112 -4.48 0.21 -5.70
C LEU A 112 -5.78 -0.57 -5.82
N PRO A 113 -5.78 -1.91 -5.92
CA PRO A 113 -6.99 -2.73 -5.72
C PRO A 113 -7.58 -2.56 -4.31
N ALA A 114 -8.79 -3.12 -4.12
CA ALA A 114 -9.52 -3.03 -2.85
C ALA A 114 -8.79 -3.70 -1.67
N ASP A 115 -8.09 -4.80 -1.95
CA ASP A 115 -7.32 -5.55 -0.96
C ASP A 115 -5.86 -5.68 -1.41
N GLY A 116 -4.95 -5.69 -0.45
CA GLY A 116 -3.53 -5.92 -0.71
C GLY A 116 -2.64 -5.51 0.45
N THR A 117 -1.33 -5.70 0.29
CA THR A 117 -0.33 -5.32 1.27
C THR A 117 0.65 -4.33 0.63
N LEU A 118 0.71 -3.12 1.18
CA LEU A 118 1.74 -2.14 0.88
C LEU A 118 3.01 -2.51 1.62
N ILE A 119 4.12 -2.51 0.89
CA ILE A 119 5.46 -2.80 1.38
C ILE A 119 6.29 -1.53 1.24
N TYR A 120 6.92 -1.13 2.36
CA TYR A 120 7.84 -0.01 2.44
C TYR A 120 9.24 -0.58 2.64
N LYS A 121 10.13 -0.32 1.69
CA LYS A 121 11.46 -0.91 1.65
C LYS A 121 12.54 0.13 1.40
N MET A 122 13.53 0.11 2.28
CA MET A 122 14.74 0.90 2.16
C MET A 122 15.96 0.13 2.68
N PRO A 123 17.12 0.17 1.99
CA PRO A 123 18.37 -0.36 2.53
C PRO A 123 18.72 0.25 3.90
N GLY A 124 19.10 -0.59 4.85
CA GLY A 124 19.44 -0.15 6.21
C GLY A 124 18.23 0.03 7.14
N TYR A 125 17.01 -0.24 6.68
CA TYR A 125 15.80 -0.24 7.49
C TYR A 125 15.13 -1.61 7.54
N ARG A 126 14.31 -1.84 8.56
CA ARG A 126 13.42 -3.00 8.66
C ARG A 126 12.33 -2.88 7.60
N LEU A 127 11.97 -4.01 7.00
CA LEU A 127 10.82 -4.09 6.10
C LEU A 127 9.55 -3.73 6.89
N THR A 128 8.73 -2.84 6.33
CA THR A 128 7.43 -2.49 6.92
C THR A 128 6.33 -2.85 5.95
N GLU A 129 5.27 -3.46 6.46
CA GLU A 129 4.15 -3.97 5.68
C GLU A 129 2.84 -3.51 6.31
N LEU A 130 1.93 -2.95 5.51
CA LEU A 130 0.62 -2.48 5.94
C LEU A 130 -0.46 -2.96 4.96
N MET A 131 -1.61 -3.38 5.47
CA MET A 131 -2.74 -3.71 4.59
C MET A 131 -3.34 -2.45 3.99
N VAL A 132 -3.74 -2.54 2.72
CA VAL A 132 -4.68 -1.60 2.13
C VAL A 132 -6.03 -1.81 2.82
N GLY A 133 -6.61 -0.73 3.32
CA GLY A 133 -7.91 -0.73 3.98
C GLY A 133 -8.65 0.55 3.62
N ASP A 134 -9.68 0.92 4.39
CA ASP A 134 -10.52 2.08 4.07
C ASP A 134 -9.79 3.42 4.18
N GLU A 135 -8.79 3.50 5.06
CA GLU A 135 -7.98 4.70 5.24
C GLU A 135 -6.88 4.77 4.18
N MET A 136 -6.99 5.76 3.30
CA MET A 136 -6.05 6.00 2.20
C MET A 136 -4.88 6.92 2.55
N THR A 137 -4.80 7.37 3.81
CA THR A 137 -3.62 8.06 4.33
C THR A 137 -2.85 7.11 5.24
N LYS A 138 -1.60 6.81 4.90
CA LYS A 138 -0.75 5.87 5.62
C LYS A 138 0.60 6.49 5.93
N ASP A 139 0.70 7.16 7.06
CA ASP A 139 1.98 7.61 7.60
C ASP A 139 2.74 6.42 8.22
N VAL A 140 4.03 6.33 7.93
CA VAL A 140 4.87 5.19 8.34
C VAL A 140 6.13 5.69 9.03
N THR A 141 6.45 5.08 10.17
CA THR A 141 7.76 5.23 10.81
C THR A 141 8.56 3.94 10.60
N MET A 142 9.69 4.03 9.88
CA MET A 142 10.58 2.90 9.64
C MET A 142 11.68 2.83 10.70
N GLU A 143 11.95 1.62 11.17
CA GLU A 143 13.04 1.37 12.11
C GLU A 143 14.34 1.01 11.37
N PRO A 144 15.49 1.56 11.77
CA PRO A 144 16.78 1.10 11.27
C PRO A 144 17.02 -0.39 11.53
N PHE A 145 17.59 -1.10 10.56
CA PHE A 145 18.02 -2.48 10.71
C PHE A 145 19.44 -2.53 11.29
N VAL A 146 19.56 -2.94 12.56
CA VAL A 146 20.85 -3.18 13.22
C VAL A 146 21.07 -4.68 13.36
N ALA A 147 22.06 -5.21 12.64
CA ALA A 147 22.45 -6.61 12.73
C ALA A 147 23.19 -6.91 14.04
N ARG A 148 22.67 -7.86 14.81
CA ARG A 148 23.29 -8.44 16.01
C ARG A 148 23.60 -9.88 15.69
N ALA A 149 24.74 -10.10 15.05
CA ALA A 149 25.05 -11.38 14.44
C ALA A 149 25.83 -12.32 15.37
N LEU A 150 25.48 -13.60 15.36
CA LEU A 150 26.37 -14.66 15.82
C LEU A 150 27.35 -15.01 14.69
N TYR A 151 28.62 -15.21 15.03
CA TYR A 151 29.60 -15.72 14.07
C TYR A 151 29.67 -17.24 14.18
N ALA A 152 29.34 -17.92 13.09
CA ALA A 152 29.33 -19.37 12.97
C ALA A 152 30.58 -19.81 12.18
N PRO A 153 31.65 -20.26 12.87
CA PRO A 153 32.82 -20.79 12.17
C PRO A 153 32.46 -22.11 11.46
N SER A 154 33.24 -22.51 10.45
CA SER A 154 33.02 -23.75 9.69
C SER A 154 32.96 -25.01 10.58
N ALA A 155 33.67 -25.01 11.72
CA ALA A 155 33.61 -26.08 12.73
C ALA A 155 32.20 -26.35 13.29
N ILE A 156 31.24 -25.43 13.13
CA ILE A 156 29.86 -25.66 13.52
C ILE A 156 29.21 -26.78 12.70
N PHE A 157 29.69 -27.03 11.47
CA PHE A 157 29.16 -28.06 10.58
C PHE A 157 29.84 -29.42 10.74
N GLU A 158 30.92 -29.51 11.53
CA GLU A 158 31.67 -30.75 11.76
C GLU A 158 30.94 -31.78 12.65
N ALA A 159 29.88 -31.36 13.36
CA ALA A 159 29.10 -32.25 14.22
C ALA A 159 27.61 -31.89 14.21
N PRO A 160 26.70 -32.89 14.17
CA PRO A 160 25.26 -32.66 14.23
C PRO A 160 24.86 -31.90 15.51
N GLY A 161 23.81 -31.07 15.42
CA GLY A 161 23.25 -30.38 16.58
C GLY A 161 23.98 -29.09 16.99
N ARG A 162 25.12 -28.77 16.36
CA ARG A 162 25.88 -27.55 16.68
C ARG A 162 25.26 -26.30 16.09
N LEU A 163 24.82 -26.36 14.83
CA LEU A 163 24.11 -25.27 14.17
C LEU A 163 22.79 -24.98 14.89
N GLU A 164 22.05 -26.03 15.24
CA GLU A 164 20.78 -25.94 15.96
C GLU A 164 20.97 -25.21 17.29
N LYS A 165 22.03 -25.52 18.06
CA LYS A 165 22.34 -24.78 19.30
C LYS A 165 22.64 -23.29 19.07
N MET A 166 23.18 -22.91 17.92
CA MET A 166 23.37 -21.49 17.57
C MET A 166 22.06 -20.84 17.14
N LEU A 167 21.21 -21.55 16.40
CA LEU A 167 19.87 -21.08 16.06
C LEU A 167 19.03 -20.88 17.34
N ASP A 168 19.12 -21.80 18.31
CA ASP A 168 18.49 -21.68 19.63
C ASP A 168 18.94 -20.41 20.38
N LEU A 169 20.18 -19.95 20.17
CA LEU A 169 20.66 -18.69 20.75
C LEU A 169 20.01 -17.49 20.06
N ILE A 170 19.82 -17.52 18.74
CA ILE A 170 19.11 -16.47 18.01
C ILE A 170 17.66 -16.37 18.50
N GLU A 171 16.99 -17.51 18.70
CA GLU A 171 15.60 -17.53 19.18
C GLU A 171 15.41 -17.03 20.62
N ARG A 172 16.46 -17.09 21.45
CA ARG A 172 16.37 -16.82 22.89
C ARG A 172 17.11 -15.56 23.35
N THR A 173 17.76 -14.85 22.43
CA THR A 173 18.54 -13.64 22.73
C THR A 173 18.16 -12.51 21.77
N GLU A 174 18.81 -11.36 21.90
CA GLU A 174 18.66 -10.25 20.97
C GLU A 174 19.38 -10.43 19.63
N ALA A 175 20.09 -11.55 19.42
CA ALA A 175 20.71 -11.84 18.15
C ALA A 175 19.64 -12.01 17.05
N ASN A 176 19.89 -11.44 15.86
CA ASN A 176 18.92 -11.42 14.76
C ASN A 176 19.56 -11.75 13.40
N ALA A 177 20.82 -12.16 13.40
CA ALA A 177 21.58 -12.50 12.21
C ALA A 177 22.63 -13.58 12.54
N MET A 178 23.16 -14.22 11.50
CA MET A 178 24.29 -15.14 11.61
C MET A 178 25.22 -14.93 10.44
N VAL A 179 26.52 -14.79 10.72
CA VAL A 179 27.57 -14.80 9.71
C VAL A 179 28.15 -16.20 9.67
N ILE A 180 27.95 -16.90 8.56
CA ILE A 180 28.45 -18.25 8.36
C ILE A 180 29.80 -18.18 7.65
N ASP A 181 30.84 -18.67 8.31
CA ASP A 181 32.11 -18.92 7.66
C ASP A 181 32.05 -20.27 6.93
N VAL A 182 32.10 -20.19 5.61
CA VAL A 182 32.10 -21.36 4.72
C VAL A 182 33.50 -21.83 4.36
N LYS A 183 34.56 -21.20 4.89
CA LYS A 183 35.95 -21.55 4.58
C LYS A 183 36.52 -22.51 5.62
N GLU A 184 37.32 -23.45 5.13
CA GLU A 184 38.27 -24.21 5.95
C GLU A 184 39.40 -23.26 6.41
N THR A 185 40.07 -23.60 7.52
CA THR A 185 41.24 -22.82 8.02
C THR A 185 42.40 -22.75 7.02
N ASP A 186 42.39 -23.56 5.95
CA ASP A 186 43.36 -23.54 4.85
C ASP A 186 43.00 -22.60 3.68
N GLY A 187 41.84 -21.93 3.75
CA GLY A 187 41.40 -20.94 2.77
C GLY A 187 40.64 -21.49 1.55
N ARG A 188 40.29 -22.78 1.52
CA ARG A 188 39.45 -23.35 0.45
C ARG A 188 37.96 -23.09 0.69
N LEU A 189 37.24 -22.81 -0.40
CA LEU A 189 35.77 -22.74 -0.47
C LEU A 189 35.26 -24.08 -1.00
N TYR A 190 34.16 -24.59 -0.44
CA TYR A 190 33.39 -25.71 -1.00
C TYR A 190 32.68 -25.29 -2.29
#